data_AF-A0A1T3P1M8-F1
#
_entry.id   AF-A0A1T3P1M8-F1
#
_cell.length_a   1.000
_cell.length_b   1.000
_cell.length_c   1.000
_cell.angle_alpha   90.00
_cell.angle_beta   90.00
_cell.angle_gamma   90.00
#
_symmetry.space_group_name_H-M   'P 1'
#
loop_
_entity.id
_entity.type
_entity.pdbx_description
1 polymer ?
#
loop_
_entity_poly.entity_id
_entity_poly.type
_entity_poly.pdbx_seq_one_letter_code
_entity_poly.pdbx_strand_id
1 'polypeptide(L)'
;MPRRRIWIAALCAVALAGFLAGGLVGVFGGGDGGSSHAAATSPVPTTTSPSPTAVTAGQISSAPPTSAPPTSASPTPSKSASAKPPLAANGRYVLLLPDGRAMDVMGASDRDRAAVIAYPMGPGKANQQWVIRDAGGGFVRLESALSRKCLEVSGGREPRAYQDDCGRAENQMWKPQPSGSGVVLVARNGAALGLGDRVGGQQGLGLVPVGSGSVWQPSGA
;
A
#
# COMPACT_ATOMS: atom_id res chain seq x y z
N MET A 1 24.56 39.93 23.00
CA MET A 1 23.46 39.51 23.91
C MET A 1 22.93 38.14 23.47
N PRO A 2 23.26 37.02 24.15
CA PRO A 2 22.72 35.71 23.78
C PRO A 2 21.43 35.41 24.56
N ARG A 3 20.33 35.13 23.83
CA ARG A 3 19.05 34.70 24.42
C ARG A 3 19.11 33.23 24.80
N ARG A 4 19.11 32.98 26.11
CA ARG A 4 19.03 31.65 26.76
C ARG A 4 17.70 30.98 26.42
N ARG A 5 17.73 29.76 25.87
CA ARG A 5 16.55 28.89 25.73
C ARG A 5 16.57 27.88 26.88
N ILE A 6 15.50 27.90 27.66
CA ILE A 6 15.26 27.10 28.86
C ILE A 6 14.78 25.72 28.40
N TRP A 7 15.48 24.65 28.81
CA TRP A 7 15.02 23.27 28.66
C TRP A 7 14.25 22.89 29.93
N ILE A 8 12.96 22.56 29.80
CA ILE A 8 12.19 21.95 30.89
C ILE A 8 12.30 20.43 30.71
N ALA A 9 13.09 19.80 31.57
CA ALA A 9 13.12 18.36 31.75
C ALA A 9 11.95 17.95 32.66
N ALA A 10 11.02 17.14 32.15
CA ALA A 10 10.00 16.50 32.96
C ALA A 10 10.47 15.08 33.32
N LEU A 11 10.93 14.94 34.55
CA LEU A 11 11.12 13.66 35.25
C LEU A 11 9.76 13.18 35.76
N CYS A 12 9.31 12.00 35.34
CA CYS A 12 8.31 11.23 36.08
C CYS A 12 8.93 9.91 36.50
N ALA A 13 9.20 9.81 37.80
CA ALA A 13 9.52 8.58 38.50
C ALA A 13 8.24 7.74 38.66
N VAL A 14 8.31 6.45 38.37
CA VAL A 14 7.37 5.46 38.91
C VAL A 14 8.18 4.28 39.45
N ALA A 15 7.80 3.88 40.66
CA ALA A 15 8.58 3.14 41.64
C ALA A 15 8.75 1.64 41.33
N LEU A 16 9.87 1.11 41.82
CA LEU A 16 10.16 -0.32 42.01
C LEU A 16 9.74 -0.74 43.42
N ALA A 17 8.89 -1.78 43.54
CA ALA A 17 8.81 -2.78 44.62
C ALA A 17 7.61 -3.70 44.31
N GLY A 18 7.62 -5.02 44.47
CA GLY A 18 8.62 -5.93 44.98
C GLY A 18 8.29 -7.37 44.56
N PHE A 19 9.32 -8.19 44.54
CA PHE A 19 9.28 -9.64 44.38
C PHE A 19 8.91 -10.26 45.74
N LEU A 20 8.00 -11.24 45.78
CA LEU A 20 8.03 -12.36 46.72
C LEU A 20 7.10 -13.49 46.24
N ALA A 21 7.55 -14.70 46.52
CA ALA A 21 7.24 -15.94 45.86
C ALA A 21 5.99 -16.68 46.39
N GLY A 22 5.55 -17.67 45.62
CA GLY A 22 5.03 -18.93 46.16
C GLY A 22 3.64 -19.34 45.68
N GLY A 23 3.52 -20.58 45.20
CA GLY A 23 2.26 -21.33 45.25
C GLY A 23 1.87 -22.05 43.97
N LEU A 24 2.30 -23.29 43.86
CA LEU A 24 1.98 -24.28 42.83
C LEU A 24 0.54 -24.84 43.02
N VAL A 25 -0.07 -25.32 41.93
CA VAL A 25 -0.93 -26.53 41.80
C VAL A 25 -2.10 -26.32 40.82
N GLY A 26 -2.12 -27.15 39.77
CA GLY A 26 -3.38 -27.71 39.23
C GLY A 26 -3.76 -27.36 37.79
N VAL A 27 -3.06 -27.90 36.78
CA VAL A 27 -3.70 -28.21 35.48
C VAL A 27 -3.30 -29.63 35.08
N PHE A 28 -4.23 -30.56 35.28
CA PHE A 28 -4.32 -31.78 34.49
C PHE A 28 -5.63 -31.68 33.72
N GLY A 29 -5.51 -31.54 32.41
CA GLY A 29 -6.62 -31.54 31.47
C GLY A 29 -6.07 -32.04 30.14
N GLY A 30 -5.98 -33.36 30.04
CA GLY A 30 -5.56 -34.05 28.82
C GLY A 30 -6.51 -33.74 27.68
N GLY A 31 -5.95 -33.30 26.55
CA GLY A 31 -6.61 -33.30 25.26
C GLY A 31 -5.94 -34.38 24.42
N ASP A 32 -6.61 -35.51 24.27
CA ASP A 32 -6.15 -36.60 23.43
C ASP A 32 -6.15 -36.16 21.95
N GLY A 33 -5.01 -36.38 21.31
CA GLY A 33 -4.83 -36.20 19.88
C GLY A 33 -5.59 -37.26 19.09
N GLY A 34 -6.47 -36.81 18.21
CA GLY A 34 -7.03 -37.61 17.11
C GLY A 34 -6.41 -37.19 15.79
N SER A 35 -5.38 -37.92 15.36
CA SER A 35 -4.82 -37.80 14.02
C SER A 35 -5.69 -38.57 13.00
N SER A 36 -5.83 -37.95 11.83
CA SER A 36 -5.85 -38.57 10.49
C SER A 36 -7.00 -39.50 10.08
N HIS A 37 -8.02 -38.91 9.45
CA HIS A 37 -8.76 -39.46 8.30
C HIS A 37 -8.99 -38.26 7.34
N ALA A 38 -8.84 -38.29 6.03
CA ALA A 38 -8.56 -39.35 5.08
C ALA A 38 -7.85 -38.72 3.86
N ALA A 39 -7.08 -39.54 3.17
CA ALA A 39 -6.39 -39.21 1.94
C ALA A 39 -7.36 -38.75 0.84
N ALA A 40 -6.87 -37.78 0.08
CA ALA A 40 -7.41 -37.36 -1.19
C ALA A 40 -7.38 -38.50 -2.21
N THR A 41 -8.50 -38.73 -2.89
CA THR A 41 -8.51 -39.24 -4.27
C THR A 41 -9.71 -38.64 -5.00
N SER A 42 -9.46 -37.55 -5.72
CA SER A 42 -10.36 -37.04 -6.76
C SER A 42 -10.23 -37.93 -8.00
N PRO A 43 -11.33 -38.45 -8.59
CA PRO A 43 -11.27 -38.98 -9.94
C PRO A 43 -11.34 -37.85 -10.97
N VAL A 44 -10.36 -37.83 -11.87
CA VAL A 44 -10.29 -36.99 -13.07
C VAL A 44 -11.29 -37.51 -14.10
N PRO A 45 -12.23 -36.69 -14.63
CA PRO A 45 -12.84 -36.98 -15.91
C PRO A 45 -11.98 -36.43 -17.05
N THR A 46 -11.70 -37.32 -17.99
CA THR A 46 -10.94 -37.15 -19.23
C THR A 46 -11.49 -36.04 -20.13
N THR A 47 -10.56 -35.29 -20.73
CA THR A 47 -10.80 -34.33 -21.81
C THR A 47 -11.08 -35.08 -23.12
N THR A 48 -12.26 -34.86 -23.71
CA THR A 48 -12.53 -35.29 -25.09
C THR A 48 -12.69 -34.05 -25.97
N SER A 49 -11.67 -33.82 -26.79
CA SER A 49 -11.66 -32.88 -27.91
C SER A 49 -12.51 -33.43 -29.06
N PRO A 50 -13.21 -32.57 -29.81
CA PRO A 50 -12.97 -32.60 -31.26
C PRO A 50 -12.84 -31.21 -31.90
N SER A 51 -11.98 -31.14 -32.91
CA SER A 51 -11.83 -30.07 -33.91
C SER A 51 -12.02 -30.71 -35.32
N PRO A 52 -12.08 -29.95 -36.42
CA PRO A 52 -13.25 -29.27 -36.96
C PRO A 52 -13.68 -29.86 -38.33
N THR A 53 -14.96 -29.75 -38.69
CA THR A 53 -15.42 -30.09 -40.05
C THR A 53 -15.75 -28.83 -40.83
N ALA A 54 -15.04 -28.65 -41.95
CA ALA A 54 -15.24 -27.61 -42.94
C ALA A 54 -16.60 -27.72 -43.64
N VAL A 55 -17.22 -26.58 -43.95
CA VAL A 55 -18.31 -26.50 -44.94
C VAL A 55 -18.04 -25.37 -45.94
N THR A 56 -17.97 -25.85 -47.18
CA THR A 56 -17.96 -25.26 -48.52
C THR A 56 -18.69 -23.93 -48.74
N ALA A 57 -18.10 -23.15 -49.65
CA ALA A 57 -18.59 -21.91 -50.24
C ALA A 57 -19.86 -22.06 -51.09
N GLY A 58 -20.72 -21.04 -51.07
CA GLY A 58 -21.82 -20.83 -52.01
C GLY A 58 -22.05 -19.33 -52.22
N GLN A 59 -21.97 -18.90 -53.47
CA GLN A 59 -21.98 -17.51 -53.94
C GLN A 59 -23.21 -17.28 -54.84
N ILE A 60 -24.03 -16.24 -54.59
CA ILE A 60 -24.86 -15.45 -55.54
C ILE A 60 -25.56 -14.31 -54.74
N SER A 61 -25.31 -13.01 -54.99
CA SER A 61 -26.02 -12.08 -55.93
C SER A 61 -27.49 -11.83 -55.51
N SER A 62 -28.08 -10.64 -55.33
CA SER A 62 -27.91 -9.27 -55.84
C SER A 62 -28.62 -8.24 -54.91
N ALA A 63 -28.20 -6.97 -54.89
CA ALA A 63 -28.92 -5.82 -54.28
C ALA A 63 -29.99 -5.24 -55.24
N PRO A 64 -30.89 -4.28 -54.85
CA PRO A 64 -30.54 -2.85 -54.78
C PRO A 64 -31.42 -2.00 -53.77
N PRO A 65 -31.63 -0.67 -53.85
CA PRO A 65 -31.14 0.29 -52.84
C PRO A 65 -32.21 1.21 -52.20
N THR A 66 -32.09 1.64 -50.93
CA THR A 66 -32.67 2.93 -50.48
C THR A 66 -32.10 3.44 -49.14
N SER A 67 -31.41 4.58 -49.23
CA SER A 67 -31.39 5.77 -48.34
C SER A 67 -31.50 5.67 -46.81
N ALA A 68 -30.40 5.97 -46.11
CA ALA A 68 -30.22 7.13 -45.19
C ALA A 68 -29.10 6.87 -44.14
N PRO A 69 -28.36 7.90 -43.69
CA PRO A 69 -27.21 7.73 -42.79
C PRO A 69 -27.61 7.82 -41.32
N PRO A 70 -26.89 7.13 -40.43
CA PRO A 70 -26.52 7.73 -39.16
C PRO A 70 -25.03 8.08 -39.19
N THR A 71 -24.72 9.38 -39.16
CA THR A 71 -23.48 9.88 -38.58
C THR A 71 -23.33 9.27 -37.18
N SER A 72 -22.38 8.35 -37.01
CA SER A 72 -21.90 8.00 -35.68
C SER A 72 -20.39 7.99 -35.71
N ALA A 73 -19.85 8.91 -34.91
CA ALA A 73 -18.47 9.33 -34.91
C ALA A 73 -17.51 8.14 -34.77
N SER A 74 -16.51 8.12 -35.63
CA SER A 74 -15.26 7.41 -35.39
C SER A 74 -14.72 7.85 -34.03
N PRO A 75 -14.46 6.94 -33.07
CA PRO A 75 -13.70 7.33 -31.89
C PRO A 75 -12.28 7.61 -32.37
N THR A 76 -11.94 8.88 -32.52
CA THR A 76 -10.55 9.33 -32.58
C THR A 76 -9.85 8.71 -31.36
N PRO A 77 -8.74 7.95 -31.51
CA PRO A 77 -7.96 7.53 -30.36
C PRO A 77 -7.49 8.80 -29.67
N SER A 78 -8.12 9.09 -28.53
CA SER A 78 -7.81 10.23 -27.70
C SER A 78 -6.34 10.11 -27.34
N LYS A 79 -5.56 11.07 -27.84
CA LYS A 79 -4.16 11.32 -27.53
C LYS A 79 -3.94 11.03 -26.05
N SER A 80 -3.32 9.89 -25.76
CA SER A 80 -2.91 9.51 -24.41
C SER A 80 -2.06 10.66 -23.91
N ALA A 81 -2.67 11.51 -23.07
CA ALA A 81 -1.96 12.56 -22.39
C ALA A 81 -0.90 11.83 -21.58
N SER A 82 0.35 11.96 -22.00
CA SER A 82 1.50 11.50 -21.23
C SER A 82 1.44 12.25 -19.91
N ALA A 83 0.82 11.62 -18.91
CA ALA A 83 0.58 12.23 -17.62
C ALA A 83 1.93 12.59 -17.01
N LYS A 84 2.04 13.82 -16.49
CA LYS A 84 3.15 14.25 -15.64
C LYS A 84 3.43 13.15 -14.60
N PRO A 85 4.70 12.79 -14.33
CA PRO A 85 5.00 11.81 -13.29
C PRO A 85 4.30 12.24 -11.99
N PRO A 86 3.48 11.38 -11.38
CA PRO A 86 2.63 11.78 -10.26
C PRO A 86 3.44 12.21 -9.04
N LEU A 87 4.69 11.76 -8.95
CA LEU A 87 5.65 12.17 -7.93
C LEU A 87 6.97 12.53 -8.61
N ALA A 88 7.35 13.80 -8.55
CA ALA A 88 8.65 14.24 -9.06
C ALA A 88 9.76 13.85 -8.07
N ALA A 89 10.89 13.37 -8.58
CA ALA A 89 12.06 13.11 -7.76
C ALA A 89 12.50 14.39 -7.02
N ASN A 90 12.89 14.24 -5.77
CA ASN A 90 13.21 15.29 -4.80
C ASN A 90 12.06 16.26 -4.45
N GLY A 91 10.86 16.04 -4.97
CA GLY A 91 9.66 16.75 -4.55
C GLY A 91 9.27 16.39 -3.12
N ARG A 92 8.72 17.36 -2.39
CA ARG A 92 8.15 17.18 -1.06
C ARG A 92 6.63 17.27 -1.15
N TYR A 93 5.95 16.25 -0.61
CA TYR A 93 4.50 16.11 -0.74
C TYR A 93 3.84 15.74 0.58
N VAL A 94 2.58 16.15 0.74
CA VAL A 94 1.63 15.48 1.63
C VAL A 94 0.80 14.54 0.76
N LEU A 95 0.76 13.26 1.13
CA LEU A 95 0.01 12.24 0.38
C LEU A 95 -1.33 12.01 1.07
N LEU A 96 -2.42 12.38 0.38
CA LEU A 96 -3.77 12.35 0.92
C LEU A 96 -4.59 11.19 0.39
N LEU A 97 -5.36 10.56 1.27
CA LEU A 97 -6.45 9.68 0.90
C LEU A 97 -7.65 10.50 0.37
N PRO A 98 -8.58 9.87 -0.35
CA PRO A 98 -9.81 10.54 -0.80
C PRO A 98 -10.66 11.12 0.34
N ASP A 99 -10.55 10.56 1.55
CA ASP A 99 -11.23 11.04 2.77
C ASP A 99 -10.51 12.21 3.46
N GLY A 100 -9.42 12.73 2.87
CA GLY A 100 -8.67 13.89 3.36
C GLY A 100 -7.62 13.57 4.43
N ARG A 101 -7.47 12.31 4.84
CA ARG A 101 -6.39 11.92 5.77
C ARG A 101 -5.05 11.80 5.06
N ALA A 102 -3.99 12.19 5.75
CA ALA A 102 -2.62 12.11 5.27
C ALA A 102 -1.93 10.81 5.69
N MET A 103 -0.93 10.41 4.90
CA MET A 103 0.10 9.48 5.33
C MET A 103 0.95 10.14 6.43
N ASP A 104 0.85 9.63 7.66
CA ASP A 104 1.37 10.26 8.86
C ASP A 104 2.26 9.30 9.65
N VAL A 105 3.44 9.75 10.08
CA VAL A 105 4.26 9.02 11.07
C VAL A 105 3.64 9.23 12.45
N MET A 106 3.12 8.16 13.03
CA MET A 106 2.35 8.19 14.28
C MET A 106 3.09 8.93 15.39
N GLY A 107 2.40 9.88 16.00
CA GLY A 107 2.90 10.65 17.14
C GLY A 107 4.07 11.57 16.79
N ALA A 108 4.34 11.83 15.51
CA ALA A 108 5.52 12.55 15.05
C ALA A 108 6.83 11.97 15.64
N SER A 109 6.90 10.64 15.73
CA SER A 109 8.09 9.94 16.22
C SER A 109 9.24 10.05 15.22
N ASP A 110 10.47 10.09 15.71
CA ASP A 110 11.71 9.99 14.94
C ASP A 110 12.39 8.61 15.08
N ARG A 111 11.79 7.71 15.86
CA ARG A 111 12.31 6.38 16.13
C ARG A 111 12.04 5.42 14.98
N ASP A 112 12.91 4.42 14.86
CA ASP A 112 12.67 3.27 14.01
C ASP A 112 11.39 2.56 14.41
N ARG A 113 10.78 1.90 13.42
CA ARG A 113 9.56 1.09 13.60
C ARG A 113 8.35 1.91 14.06
N ALA A 114 8.42 3.24 14.04
CA ALA A 114 7.24 4.06 14.27
C ALA A 114 6.24 3.84 13.14
N ALA A 115 5.01 3.45 13.50
CA ALA A 115 3.98 3.10 12.55
C ALA A 115 3.61 4.29 11.66
N VAL A 116 3.31 4.01 10.40
CA VAL A 116 2.69 4.97 9.50
C VAL A 116 1.20 4.69 9.45
N ILE A 117 0.40 5.75 9.62
CA ILE A 117 -1.04 5.70 9.78
C ILE A 117 -1.73 6.66 8.80
N ALA A 118 -3.03 6.47 8.61
CA ALA A 118 -3.91 7.44 7.99
C ALA A 118 -4.50 8.36 9.07
N TYR A 119 -4.07 9.61 9.10
CA TYR A 119 -4.43 10.58 10.14
C TYR A 119 -4.95 11.90 9.55
N PRO A 120 -5.86 12.64 10.22
CA PRO A 120 -6.31 13.95 9.74
C PRO A 120 -5.14 14.86 9.35
N MET A 121 -5.23 15.43 8.15
CA MET A 121 -4.21 16.33 7.62
C MET A 121 -4.14 17.60 8.49
N GLY A 122 -2.91 18.01 8.84
CA GLY A 122 -2.64 19.25 9.54
C GLY A 122 -1.65 20.11 8.74
N PRO A 123 -1.91 21.42 8.60
CA PRO A 123 -1.02 22.31 7.85
C PRO A 123 0.37 22.38 8.51
N GLY A 124 1.43 22.24 7.69
CA GLY A 124 2.82 22.36 8.14
C GLY A 124 3.33 21.22 9.03
N LYS A 125 2.61 20.10 9.14
CA LYS A 125 3.02 18.95 9.95
C LYS A 125 4.12 18.14 9.25
N ALA A 126 5.36 18.24 9.72
CA ALA A 126 6.51 17.57 9.09
C ALA A 126 6.40 16.02 9.08
N ASN A 127 5.69 15.42 10.05
CA ASN A 127 5.43 13.98 10.08
C ASN A 127 4.41 13.50 9.03
N GLN A 128 3.78 14.43 8.30
CA GLN A 128 2.88 14.15 7.18
C GLN A 128 3.51 14.49 5.82
N GLN A 129 4.76 14.94 5.83
CA GLN A 129 5.48 15.36 4.63
C GLN A 129 6.51 14.30 4.24
N TRP A 130 6.51 13.95 2.97
CA TRP A 130 7.35 12.91 2.39
C TRP A 130 8.16 13.49 1.25
N VAL A 131 9.47 13.32 1.31
CA VAL A 131 10.41 13.69 0.25
C VAL A 131 10.66 12.47 -0.62
N ILE A 132 10.41 12.60 -1.91
CA ILE A 132 10.55 11.49 -2.86
C ILE A 132 12.01 11.40 -3.28
N ARG A 133 12.66 10.27 -3.04
CA ARG A 133 14.03 10.00 -3.49
C ARG A 133 14.01 8.98 -4.60
N ASP A 134 14.72 9.25 -5.68
CA ASP A 134 14.91 8.25 -6.74
C ASP A 134 15.66 7.04 -6.17
N ALA A 135 15.18 5.84 -6.52
CA ALA A 135 15.78 4.57 -6.14
C ALA A 135 16.23 3.74 -7.36
N GLY A 136 16.13 4.31 -8.56
CA GLY A 136 16.47 3.67 -9.83
C GLY A 136 15.38 2.74 -10.35
N GLY A 137 15.39 2.49 -11.67
CA GLY A 137 14.46 1.55 -12.32
C GLY A 137 12.98 1.94 -12.21
N GLY A 138 12.69 3.23 -12.00
CA GLY A 138 11.32 3.74 -11.79
C GLY A 138 10.76 3.52 -10.38
N PHE A 139 11.59 3.07 -9.43
CA PHE A 139 11.24 3.02 -8.02
C PHE A 139 11.67 4.29 -7.29
N VAL A 140 10.96 4.61 -6.22
CA VAL A 140 11.27 5.70 -5.30
C VAL A 140 11.33 5.20 -3.86
N ARG A 141 11.98 5.98 -3.00
CA ARG A 141 11.83 5.92 -1.54
C ARG A 141 11.05 7.15 -1.09
N LEU A 142 10.19 6.97 -0.10
CA LEU A 142 9.50 8.07 0.57
C LEU A 142 10.24 8.35 1.87
N GLU A 143 10.98 9.45 1.91
CA GLU A 143 11.74 9.86 3.09
C GLU A 143 10.90 10.84 3.92
N SER A 144 10.68 10.54 5.18
CA SER A 144 9.99 11.44 6.12
C SER A 144 10.74 12.77 6.22
N ALA A 145 10.03 13.88 6.01
CA ALA A 145 10.62 15.21 6.17
C ALA A 145 10.94 15.52 7.64
N LEU A 146 10.30 14.82 8.59
CA LEU A 146 10.57 14.92 10.02
C LEU A 146 11.89 14.23 10.40
N SER A 147 12.02 12.95 10.08
CA SER A 147 13.05 12.07 10.65
C SER A 147 14.17 11.70 9.68
N ARG A 148 14.02 11.98 8.38
CA ARG A 148 14.91 11.51 7.30
C ARG A 148 14.95 9.99 7.15
N LYS A 149 14.00 9.27 7.78
CA LYS A 149 13.79 7.82 7.66
C LYS A 149 12.84 7.49 6.53
N CYS A 150 12.95 6.30 5.97
CA CYS A 150 12.21 5.86 4.81
C CYS A 150 10.95 5.08 5.20
N LEU A 151 9.88 5.25 4.41
CA LEU A 151 8.71 4.40 4.47
C LEU A 151 9.12 2.97 4.12
N GLU A 152 8.94 2.08 5.09
CA GLU A 152 9.21 0.66 5.01
C GLU A 152 7.95 -0.13 5.31
N VAL A 153 7.84 -1.32 4.73
CA VAL A 153 6.82 -2.30 5.10
C VAL A 153 7.42 -3.59 5.65
N SER A 154 6.77 -4.16 6.67
CA SER A 154 7.17 -5.46 7.21
C SER A 154 6.82 -6.57 6.24
N GLY A 155 7.61 -7.64 6.26
CA GLY A 155 7.17 -8.93 5.74
C GLY A 155 6.11 -9.59 6.63
N GLY A 156 5.73 -10.82 6.27
CA GLY A 156 4.78 -11.64 7.03
C GLY A 156 3.36 -11.63 6.45
N ARG A 157 2.43 -12.24 7.19
CA ARG A 157 1.02 -12.40 6.77
C ARG A 157 0.20 -11.11 6.84
N GLU A 158 0.60 -10.19 7.73
CA GLU A 158 -0.04 -8.89 7.95
C GLU A 158 1.02 -7.78 7.81
N PRO A 159 1.40 -7.42 6.58
CA PRO A 159 2.43 -6.42 6.31
C PRO A 159 1.98 -5.01 6.75
N ARG A 160 2.72 -4.39 7.67
CA ARG A 160 2.46 -3.04 8.20
C ARG A 160 3.53 -2.05 7.78
N ALA A 161 3.13 -0.81 7.55
CA ALA A 161 4.03 0.27 7.22
C ALA A 161 4.57 0.99 8.47
N TYR A 162 5.86 1.30 8.46
CA TYR A 162 6.56 2.06 9.48
C TYR A 162 7.70 2.89 8.84
N GLN A 163 8.31 3.79 9.60
CA GLN A 163 9.57 4.39 9.18
C GLN A 163 10.77 3.59 9.70
N ASP A 164 11.82 3.51 8.91
CA ASP A 164 13.11 2.90 9.29
C ASP A 164 14.27 3.60 8.58
N ASP A 165 15.50 3.33 8.98
CA ASP A 165 16.68 3.90 8.33
C ASP A 165 16.68 3.63 6.83
N CYS A 166 16.88 4.69 6.04
CA CYS A 166 16.92 4.56 4.58
C CYS A 166 18.11 3.70 4.14
N GLY A 167 17.81 2.56 3.50
CA GLY A 167 18.80 1.61 3.01
C GLY A 167 18.54 1.15 1.58
N ARG A 168 19.24 0.12 1.13
CA ARG A 168 19.03 -0.50 -0.20
C ARG A 168 17.96 -1.59 -0.21
N ALA A 169 17.26 -1.79 0.91
CA ALA A 169 16.29 -2.86 1.06
C ALA A 169 15.08 -2.68 0.13
N GLU A 170 14.60 -3.78 -0.44
CA GLU A 170 13.49 -3.78 -1.41
C GLU A 170 12.15 -3.42 -0.78
N ASN A 171 11.97 -3.66 0.51
CA ASN A 171 10.77 -3.31 1.28
C ASN A 171 10.66 -1.80 1.59
N GLN A 172 11.61 -0.99 1.12
CA GLN A 172 11.56 0.47 1.11
C GLN A 172 11.35 1.05 -0.29
N MET A 173 11.23 0.20 -1.32
CA MET A 173 11.14 0.62 -2.72
C MET A 173 9.71 0.57 -3.22
N TRP A 174 9.22 1.71 -3.67
CA TRP A 174 7.86 1.91 -4.13
C TRP A 174 7.85 2.31 -5.59
N LYS A 175 7.07 1.63 -6.43
CA LYS A 175 6.82 2.01 -7.82
C LYS A 175 5.57 2.90 -7.85
N PRO A 176 5.69 4.20 -8.12
CA PRO A 176 4.53 5.07 -8.26
C PRO A 176 3.81 4.73 -9.58
N GLN A 177 2.54 4.35 -9.49
CA GLN A 177 1.70 4.07 -10.65
C GLN A 177 0.59 5.13 -10.74
N PRO A 178 0.49 5.89 -11.86
CA PRO A 178 -0.58 6.85 -12.05
C PRO A 178 -1.96 6.19 -11.95
N SER A 179 -2.88 6.83 -11.22
CA SER A 179 -4.28 6.38 -11.10
C SER A 179 -5.21 7.59 -11.01
N GLY A 180 -5.85 7.93 -12.13
CA GLY A 180 -6.63 9.17 -12.24
C GLY A 180 -5.74 10.40 -12.00
N SER A 181 -6.15 11.26 -11.06
CA SER A 181 -5.34 12.41 -10.59
C SER A 181 -4.29 12.06 -9.53
N GLY A 182 -4.31 10.83 -9.01
CA GLY A 182 -3.47 10.39 -7.91
C GLY A 182 -2.46 9.32 -8.31
N VAL A 183 -1.95 8.62 -7.30
CA VAL A 183 -0.93 7.59 -7.44
C VAL A 183 -1.18 6.41 -6.52
N VAL A 184 -0.98 5.21 -7.03
CA VAL A 184 -0.87 4.00 -6.21
C VAL A 184 0.61 3.71 -6.01
N LEU A 185 1.02 3.47 -4.77
CA LEU A 185 2.40 3.09 -4.43
C LEU A 185 2.50 1.57 -4.37
N VAL A 186 3.14 0.98 -5.37
CA VAL A 186 3.25 -0.48 -5.51
C VAL A 186 4.60 -0.96 -4.99
N ALA A 187 4.61 -1.87 -4.02
CA ALA A 187 5.82 -2.48 -3.51
C ALA A 187 6.45 -3.46 -4.53
N ARG A 188 7.70 -3.85 -4.30
CA ARG A 188 8.44 -4.81 -5.14
C ARG A 188 7.74 -6.15 -5.34
N ASN A 189 7.00 -6.62 -4.34
CA ASN A 189 6.22 -7.86 -4.40
C ASN A 189 4.89 -7.73 -5.15
N GLY A 190 4.60 -6.56 -5.75
CA GLY A 190 3.40 -6.31 -6.54
C GLY A 190 2.16 -5.91 -5.72
N ALA A 191 2.24 -5.93 -4.39
CA ALA A 191 1.17 -5.41 -3.54
C ALA A 191 1.19 -3.86 -3.50
N ALA A 192 0.08 -3.25 -3.13
CA ALA A 192 -0.03 -1.80 -3.03
C ALA A 192 -0.07 -1.33 -1.58
N LEU A 193 0.42 -0.12 -1.32
CA LEU A 193 0.21 0.56 -0.05
C LEU A 193 -1.26 0.95 0.09
N GLY A 194 -1.86 0.58 1.21
CA GLY A 194 -3.24 0.96 1.52
C GLY A 194 -3.52 0.95 3.01
N LEU A 195 -4.81 0.98 3.35
CA LEU A 195 -5.28 0.89 4.73
C LEU A 195 -5.08 -0.55 5.25
N GLY A 196 -4.35 -0.68 6.35
CA GLY A 196 -4.11 -1.93 7.07
C GLY A 196 -4.79 -1.93 8.44
N ASP A 197 -4.39 -2.81 9.35
CA ASP A 197 -5.02 -2.93 10.68
C ASP A 197 -4.86 -1.69 11.56
N ARG A 198 -5.66 -1.62 12.64
CA ARG A 198 -5.52 -0.54 13.62
C ARG A 198 -4.22 -0.64 14.41
N VAL A 199 -3.59 0.51 14.62
CA VAL A 199 -2.39 0.67 15.46
C VAL A 199 -2.65 1.82 16.41
N GLY A 200 -2.54 1.59 17.73
CA GLY A 200 -2.77 2.64 18.73
C GLY A 200 -4.14 3.34 18.63
N GLY A 201 -5.17 2.61 18.19
CA GLY A 201 -6.52 3.16 17.95
C GLY A 201 -6.69 3.90 16.61
N GLN A 202 -5.60 4.16 15.88
CA GLN A 202 -5.62 4.80 14.56
C GLN A 202 -5.62 3.78 13.44
N GLN A 203 -6.01 4.19 12.23
CA GLN A 203 -5.94 3.32 11.05
C GLN A 203 -4.49 3.21 10.57
N GLY A 204 -3.89 2.02 10.68
CA GLY A 204 -2.55 1.75 10.14
C GLY A 204 -2.53 1.72 8.62
N LEU A 205 -1.35 1.90 8.05
CA LEU A 205 -1.07 1.57 6.67
C LEU A 205 -0.33 0.23 6.56
N GLY A 206 -0.48 -0.42 5.42
CA GLY A 206 0.13 -1.72 5.16
C GLY A 206 0.08 -2.08 3.68
N LEU A 207 0.52 -3.30 3.34
CA LEU A 207 0.31 -3.82 1.99
C LEU A 207 -1.03 -4.50 1.87
N VAL A 208 -1.69 -4.23 0.76
CA VAL A 208 -2.95 -4.85 0.34
C VAL A 208 -2.81 -5.34 -1.11
N PRO A 209 -3.67 -6.24 -1.59
CA PRO A 209 -3.72 -6.59 -3.00
C PRO A 209 -3.78 -5.32 -3.87
N VAL A 210 -3.09 -5.30 -5.01
CA VAL A 210 -2.91 -4.07 -5.81
C VAL A 210 -4.22 -3.41 -6.22
N GLY A 211 -5.27 -4.19 -6.51
CA GLY A 211 -6.61 -3.70 -6.85
C GLY A 211 -7.38 -3.07 -5.67
N SER A 212 -6.88 -3.25 -4.45
CA SER A 212 -7.41 -2.65 -3.22
C SER A 212 -6.48 -1.57 -2.65
N GLY A 213 -5.40 -1.23 -3.37
CA GLY A 213 -4.46 -0.19 -2.99
C GLY A 213 -5.12 1.18 -2.85
N SER A 214 -4.60 2.00 -1.94
CA SER A 214 -5.08 3.37 -1.80
C SER A 214 -4.55 4.24 -2.94
N VAL A 215 -5.42 5.07 -3.50
CA VAL A 215 -5.03 6.13 -4.43
C VAL A 215 -4.69 7.36 -3.61
N TRP A 216 -3.41 7.73 -3.62
CA TRP A 216 -2.87 8.88 -2.90
C TRP A 216 -2.92 10.12 -3.81
N GLN A 217 -3.45 11.22 -3.31
CA GLN A 217 -3.42 12.53 -3.96
C GLN A 217 -2.18 13.29 -3.45
N PRO A 218 -1.16 13.51 -4.29
CA PRO A 218 0.01 14.30 -3.89
C PRO A 218 -0.38 15.78 -3.84
N SER A 219 -0.24 16.39 -2.67
CA SER A 219 -0.35 17.82 -2.47
C SER A 219 1.02 18.41 -2.16
N GLY A 220 1.29 19.65 -2.59
CA GLY A 220 2.51 20.37 -2.19
C GLY A 220 2.59 20.54 -0.68
N ALA A 221 3.79 20.36 -0.11
CA ALA A 221 4.05 20.34 1.32
C ALA A 221 4.61 21.66 1.89
#